data_AF-A0AAD5I5V0-F1
#
_entry.id   AF-A0AAD5I5V0-F1
#
_cell.length_a   1.000
_cell.length_b   1.000
_cell.length_c   1.000
_cell.angle_alpha   90.00
_cell.angle_beta   90.00
_cell.angle_gamma   90.00
#
_symmetry.space_group_name_H-M   'P 1'
#
loop_
_entity.id
_entity.type
_entity.pdbx_description
1 polymer ?
#
loop_
_entity_poly.entity_id
_entity_poly.type
_entity_poly.pdbx_seq_one_letter_code
_entity_poly.pdbx_strand_id
1 'polypeptide(L)'
;MELMVAGLCFVGSSSYVCLTCRPSDVIILNSCFTSHKAEFIPLKRYREGENQIKVGAVRSMAGDPRRMEEGLVHKSSVLDHKDDDHHHISHKVDGIDGGDGINNEKEVTVVEDHESGVVGDHKAGEQQPVLLVPTKSKRVATLDAFRGLTIVVMILVDDGGGAYERIDHSPWNGCTLADFVMPFFLFIVGVAIALALKKIPKINDTIKKITLRTLKLLFWGILLQGGYSHAPDDLLYGVDMKKIRWCGILQRIALVYFVVALIETLTTKRRPTVLQPGHLSIFTAYRWQWIGGFVAFVIYMITTYALYVPDWSFVDHHVAKRYTVKCGMRGHLGPACNAVGYVDRQVWGVNHLYSSPVWSRLKACTVSSPNSSGLREGAPTWCRAPFEPEGLLSTISAILSGTIGIHYGHVLIHFKGHCERLKQWVSMALGLLIIAIILHFTDAIPINKQLYSFSYVCFTAGAAGIVFSGFYILIDVWGWRTPFLFLEWIGMNAMLVFVLGAQGILAGFVNGWYYKNPDNTLVNWIQTHVFINVWNSQRLGTLLYVIFAEITFWGVVAGILHKLGIYWKL
;
A
#
# COMPACT_ATOMS: atom_id res chain seq x y z
N MET A 1 18.59 7.64 10.65
CA MET A 1 17.85 8.86 10.22
C MET A 1 18.62 9.58 9.11
N GLU A 2 19.94 9.67 9.22
CA GLU A 2 20.81 10.43 8.29
C GLU A 2 20.93 9.81 6.88
N LEU A 3 20.92 8.47 6.73
CA LEU A 3 21.09 7.80 5.42
C LEU A 3 20.06 8.17 4.33
N MET A 4 18.93 8.81 4.67
CA MET A 4 17.95 9.26 3.68
C MET A 4 18.08 10.75 3.31
N VAL A 5 18.90 11.52 4.05
CA VAL A 5 19.19 12.94 3.72
C VAL A 5 20.44 13.05 2.84
N ALA A 6 21.39 12.13 3.00
CA ALA A 6 22.66 12.11 2.25
C ALA A 6 22.51 11.84 0.73
N GLY A 7 21.33 11.48 0.23
CA GLY A 7 21.09 11.20 -1.19
C GLY A 7 20.74 12.40 -2.08
N LEU A 8 20.60 13.61 -1.52
CA LEU A 8 20.01 14.78 -2.19
C LEU A 8 21.00 15.92 -2.51
N CYS A 9 22.30 15.64 -2.56
CA CYS A 9 23.33 16.63 -2.87
C CYS A 9 24.36 16.11 -3.88
N PHE A 10 24.05 16.25 -5.18
CA PHE A 10 25.05 16.12 -6.25
C PHE A 10 24.93 17.27 -7.26
N VAL A 11 26.00 18.07 -7.31
CA VAL A 11 26.47 18.96 -8.39
C VAL A 11 25.42 19.52 -9.36
N GLY A 12 25.00 20.77 -9.13
CA GLY A 12 24.39 21.60 -10.16
C GLY A 12 25.45 22.30 -11.03
N SER A 13 25.14 22.55 -12.31
CA SER A 13 25.87 23.50 -13.18
C SER A 13 25.05 23.87 -14.40
N SER A 14 25.31 25.08 -14.93
CA SER A 14 24.77 25.67 -16.17
C SER A 14 23.27 25.99 -16.21
N SER A 15 22.99 27.29 -16.27
CA SER A 15 21.74 27.88 -16.77
C SER A 15 21.51 27.52 -18.27
N TYR A 16 20.37 27.82 -18.89
CA TYR A 16 19.93 29.18 -19.22
C TYR A 16 18.45 29.45 -18.92
N VAL A 17 18.19 30.66 -18.42
CA VAL A 17 16.84 31.24 -18.30
C VAL A 17 16.53 32.03 -19.57
N CYS A 18 15.33 31.89 -20.12
CA CYS A 18 14.78 32.83 -21.10
C CYS A 18 13.42 33.35 -20.60
N LEU A 19 13.48 34.41 -19.79
CA LEU A 19 12.31 35.18 -19.35
C LEU A 19 12.01 36.27 -20.40
N THR A 20 10.83 36.24 -21.01
CA THR A 20 10.31 37.37 -21.79
C THR A 20 8.92 37.75 -21.26
N CYS A 21 8.82 38.94 -20.69
CA CYS A 21 7.60 39.44 -20.05
C CYS A 21 6.56 39.93 -21.07
N ARG A 22 5.27 39.87 -20.68
CA ARG A 22 4.26 40.86 -21.13
C ARG A 22 4.52 42.18 -20.39
N PRO A 23 4.30 43.37 -21.01
CA PRO A 23 2.92 43.84 -21.15
C PRO A 23 2.58 44.64 -22.44
N SER A 24 1.26 44.81 -22.61
CA SER A 24 0.57 45.88 -23.33
C SER A 24 0.50 45.91 -24.87
N ASP A 25 -0.62 46.52 -25.28
CA ASP A 25 -0.98 47.15 -26.56
C ASP A 25 -1.23 46.30 -27.82
N VAL A 26 -2.10 46.86 -28.66
CA VAL A 26 -2.77 46.22 -29.79
C VAL A 26 -2.28 46.82 -31.10
N ILE A 27 -1.68 46.00 -31.96
CA ILE A 27 -1.62 46.27 -33.40
C ILE A 27 -2.04 45.01 -34.16
N ILE A 28 -2.96 45.20 -35.11
CA ILE A 28 -3.39 44.18 -36.07
C ILE A 28 -2.38 44.15 -37.21
N LEU A 29 -1.96 42.95 -37.63
CA LEU A 29 -1.64 42.70 -39.04
C LEU A 29 -1.96 41.25 -39.41
N ASN A 30 -2.13 41.02 -40.71
CA ASN A 30 -2.84 39.87 -41.28
C ASN A 30 -2.02 39.28 -42.44
N SER A 31 -2.31 38.03 -42.85
CA SER A 31 -1.75 37.36 -44.05
C SER A 31 -0.23 37.08 -44.03
N CYS A 32 0.36 36.24 -44.89
CA CYS A 32 -0.05 35.00 -45.60
C CYS A 32 1.23 34.42 -46.27
N PHE A 33 1.14 33.31 -47.02
CA PHE A 33 2.22 32.64 -47.79
C PHE A 33 3.35 31.99 -46.93
N THR A 34 4.06 30.93 -47.36
CA THR A 34 3.74 29.63 -48.00
C THR A 34 5.02 28.79 -48.04
N SER A 35 4.90 27.45 -48.13
CA SER A 35 5.86 26.48 -48.71
C SER A 35 7.22 26.99 -49.22
N HIS A 36 8.33 26.37 -48.79
CA HIS A 36 9.15 25.56 -49.70
C HIS A 36 10.09 24.57 -48.98
N LYS A 37 10.53 23.54 -49.73
CA LYS A 37 11.50 22.51 -49.28
C LYS A 37 12.93 23.04 -49.17
N ALA A 38 13.72 22.44 -48.29
CA ALA A 38 15.18 22.27 -48.46
C ALA A 38 15.60 20.91 -47.90
N GLU A 39 16.54 20.21 -48.56
CA GLU A 39 17.00 18.86 -48.22
C GLU A 39 18.54 18.80 -48.20
N PHE A 40 19.13 17.71 -47.69
CA PHE A 40 20.54 17.62 -47.28
C PHE A 40 21.60 17.88 -48.38
N ILE A 41 22.64 18.66 -48.05
CA ILE A 41 24.03 18.45 -48.51
C ILE A 41 25.00 18.71 -47.33
N PRO A 42 25.96 17.81 -47.02
CA PRO A 42 26.93 17.98 -45.93
C PRO A 42 28.25 18.63 -46.39
N LEU A 43 28.96 19.29 -45.47
CA LEU A 43 30.32 19.82 -45.70
C LEU A 43 31.40 19.04 -44.93
N LYS A 44 32.60 18.97 -45.53
CA LYS A 44 33.74 18.16 -45.06
C LYS A 44 34.64 18.92 -44.07
N ARG A 45 35.39 18.11 -43.30
CA ARG A 45 36.60 18.45 -42.54
C ARG A 45 37.41 19.63 -43.09
N TYR A 46 37.94 20.45 -42.18
CA TYR A 46 39.25 21.08 -42.34
C TYR A 46 40.21 20.61 -41.23
N ARG A 47 41.51 20.92 -41.39
CA ARG A 47 42.62 20.31 -40.63
C ARG A 47 43.22 21.27 -39.57
N GLU A 48 43.91 20.65 -38.61
CA GLU A 48 44.79 21.16 -37.54
C GLU A 48 45.46 22.53 -37.77
N GLY A 49 45.63 23.26 -36.66
CA GLY A 49 46.61 24.32 -36.48
C GLY A 49 47.06 24.37 -35.01
N GLU A 50 48.36 24.21 -34.76
CA GLU A 50 48.93 24.25 -33.40
C GLU A 50 49.06 25.68 -32.86
N ASN A 51 49.12 25.82 -31.54
CA ASN A 51 49.96 26.84 -30.90
C ASN A 51 50.30 26.46 -29.46
N GLN A 52 51.59 26.40 -29.11
CA GLN A 52 52.05 26.24 -27.73
C GLN A 52 52.25 27.61 -27.07
N ILE A 53 51.85 27.73 -25.81
CA ILE A 53 52.48 28.67 -24.86
C ILE A 53 52.90 27.85 -23.63
N LYS A 54 54.10 28.11 -23.11
CA LYS A 54 54.78 27.28 -22.11
C LYS A 54 54.87 27.94 -20.74
N VAL A 55 54.68 27.11 -19.72
CA VAL A 55 55.33 27.15 -18.38
C VAL A 55 55.10 28.40 -17.52
N GLY A 56 54.38 28.19 -16.42
CA GLY A 56 54.65 28.82 -15.13
C GLY A 56 54.67 27.72 -14.06
N ALA A 57 55.81 27.48 -13.42
CA ALA A 57 56.00 26.36 -12.49
C ALA A 57 56.42 26.85 -11.09
N VAL A 58 55.79 26.29 -10.05
CA VAL A 58 56.18 26.45 -8.65
C VAL A 58 56.30 25.07 -8.01
N ARG A 59 57.24 24.93 -7.06
CA ARG A 59 57.75 23.63 -6.59
C ARG A 59 56.90 22.95 -5.51
N SER A 60 56.95 21.63 -5.56
CA SER A 60 56.68 20.68 -4.47
C SER A 60 57.30 21.09 -3.12
N MET A 61 56.60 20.73 -2.04
CA MET A 61 57.22 19.96 -0.95
C MET A 61 56.37 18.72 -0.64
N ALA A 62 57.04 17.62 -0.27
CA ALA A 62 56.42 16.40 0.23
C ALA A 62 56.81 16.20 1.71
N GLY A 63 55.97 15.53 2.50
CA GLY A 63 56.24 15.26 3.91
C GLY A 63 55.33 14.18 4.49
N ASP A 64 55.93 13.15 5.06
CA ASP A 64 55.32 11.95 5.67
C ASP A 64 56.40 11.24 6.51
N PRO A 65 56.09 10.37 7.51
CA PRO A 65 55.09 10.45 8.57
C PRO A 65 55.73 10.54 9.98
N ARG A 66 54.96 10.94 11.02
CA ARG A 66 54.86 10.24 12.34
C ARG A 66 54.03 10.94 13.46
N ARG A 67 53.11 10.15 14.04
CA ARG A 67 53.00 9.75 15.47
C ARG A 67 52.90 10.79 16.62
N MET A 68 51.73 10.78 17.28
CA MET A 68 51.47 10.83 18.74
C MET A 68 50.11 10.11 18.95
N GLU A 69 49.81 9.19 19.88
CA GLU A 69 50.20 8.88 21.28
C GLU A 69 49.64 9.91 22.29
N GLU A 70 48.92 9.57 23.38
CA GLU A 70 48.50 8.30 24.04
C GLU A 70 47.13 8.50 24.75
N GLY A 71 46.42 7.52 25.35
CA GLY A 71 46.65 6.10 25.67
C GLY A 71 45.33 5.34 25.97
N LEU A 72 45.29 4.00 25.96
CA LEU A 72 45.42 3.07 27.12
C LEU A 72 44.16 3.01 28.04
N VAL A 73 43.63 1.87 28.52
CA VAL A 73 43.90 0.41 28.40
C VAL A 73 42.62 -0.36 28.86
N HIS A 74 42.29 -1.66 28.66
CA HIS A 74 42.90 -2.88 28.08
C HIS A 74 41.96 -3.39 26.91
N LYS A 75 42.01 -4.55 26.20
CA LYS A 75 42.34 -6.00 26.42
C LYS A 75 41.32 -6.78 27.30
N SER A 76 41.07 -8.08 27.12
CA SER A 76 41.71 -9.09 26.24
C SER A 76 40.74 -10.09 25.56
N SER A 77 41.17 -10.61 24.41
CA SER A 77 40.60 -11.75 23.67
C SER A 77 41.61 -12.90 23.59
N VAL A 78 41.14 -14.13 23.29
CA VAL A 78 41.96 -15.23 22.76
C VAL A 78 41.19 -15.93 21.64
N LEU A 79 41.91 -16.28 20.58
CA LEU A 79 41.56 -17.17 19.47
C LEU A 79 42.77 -18.08 19.26
N ASP A 80 42.58 -19.29 18.75
CA ASP A 80 43.57 -19.87 17.83
C ASP A 80 42.94 -20.89 16.87
N HIS A 81 43.75 -21.44 15.96
CA HIS A 81 43.31 -22.05 14.71
C HIS A 81 43.52 -23.58 14.63
N LYS A 82 43.65 -24.11 13.40
CA LYS A 82 43.74 -25.54 13.06
C LYS A 82 45.11 -26.16 13.38
N ASP A 83 45.20 -27.49 13.34
CA ASP A 83 45.82 -28.20 12.19
C ASP A 83 45.44 -29.71 12.19
N ASP A 84 45.77 -30.41 11.10
CA ASP A 84 45.46 -31.83 10.84
C ASP A 84 46.53 -32.77 11.44
N ASP A 85 46.19 -34.04 11.74
CA ASP A 85 46.86 -35.21 11.12
C ASP A 85 46.19 -36.58 11.43
N HIS A 86 46.65 -37.64 10.75
CA HIS A 86 46.20 -39.03 10.84
C HIS A 86 46.65 -39.78 12.12
N HIS A 87 45.86 -40.77 12.57
CA HIS A 87 46.33 -42.18 12.61
C HIS A 87 45.24 -43.24 12.83
N HIS A 88 45.51 -44.47 12.40
CA HIS A 88 44.68 -45.67 12.61
C HIS A 88 44.73 -46.22 14.04
N ILE A 89 43.64 -46.89 14.45
CA ILE A 89 43.65 -48.24 15.08
C ILE A 89 42.35 -48.96 14.64
N SER A 90 42.35 -50.30 14.60
CA SER A 90 41.35 -51.10 13.86
C SER A 90 40.72 -52.24 14.66
N HIS A 91 39.61 -52.77 14.12
CA HIS A 91 38.93 -54.03 14.43
C HIS A 91 38.45 -54.28 15.88
N LYS A 92 37.14 -54.48 16.02
CA LYS A 92 36.65 -55.87 15.96
C LYS A 92 35.28 -55.96 15.29
N VAL A 93 35.06 -57.07 14.58
CA VAL A 93 33.77 -57.53 14.06
C VAL A 93 33.45 -58.81 14.80
N ASP A 94 32.20 -58.96 15.23
CA ASP A 94 31.50 -60.23 15.44
C ASP A 94 29.99 -59.91 15.32
N GLY A 95 29.18 -60.82 14.78
CA GLY A 95 27.73 -60.67 14.63
C GLY A 95 27.05 -62.04 14.51
N ILE A 96 25.71 -62.09 14.56
CA ILE A 96 24.88 -63.29 14.27
C ILE A 96 23.41 -62.86 14.09
N ASP A 97 22.63 -63.69 13.39
CA ASP A 97 21.31 -63.40 12.83
C ASP A 97 20.10 -63.50 13.80
N GLY A 98 18.93 -63.02 13.32
CA GLY A 98 17.76 -63.92 13.26
C GLY A 98 16.39 -63.44 13.79
N GLY A 99 15.41 -63.32 12.89
CA GLY A 99 14.07 -63.90 13.10
C GLY A 99 12.88 -63.01 13.52
N ASP A 100 11.85 -63.00 12.66
CA ASP A 100 10.39 -63.01 12.90
C ASP A 100 9.66 -62.09 13.91
N GLY A 101 8.45 -61.66 13.51
CA GLY A 101 7.28 -62.05 14.34
C GLY A 101 6.16 -61.04 14.70
N ILE A 102 5.42 -60.51 13.71
CA ILE A 102 3.94 -60.45 13.68
C ILE A 102 3.14 -59.91 14.92
N ASN A 103 2.38 -58.82 14.70
CA ASN A 103 1.16 -58.35 15.43
C ASN A 103 1.33 -57.93 16.93
N ASN A 104 0.55 -57.01 17.51
CA ASN A 104 -0.89 -56.79 17.33
C ASN A 104 -1.38 -55.36 17.73
N GLU A 105 -2.70 -55.13 17.70
CA GLU A 105 -3.38 -53.87 18.09
C GLU A 105 -3.36 -53.55 19.61
N LYS A 106 -3.98 -52.41 19.96
CA LYS A 106 -4.65 -52.09 21.27
C LYS A 106 -3.73 -51.68 22.44
N GLU A 107 -4.15 -50.85 23.40
CA GLU A 107 -5.40 -50.09 23.61
C GLU A 107 -5.19 -48.91 24.59
N VAL A 108 -6.16 -47.99 24.68
CA VAL A 108 -6.14 -46.84 25.60
C VAL A 108 -6.37 -47.32 27.03
N THR A 109 -5.50 -46.92 27.96
CA THR A 109 -5.76 -47.00 29.41
C THR A 109 -5.66 -45.62 30.05
N VAL A 110 -6.70 -45.27 30.81
CA VAL A 110 -6.68 -44.17 31.77
C VAL A 110 -6.39 -44.79 33.13
N VAL A 111 -5.50 -44.17 33.91
CA VAL A 111 -5.32 -44.47 35.33
C VAL A 111 -5.40 -43.15 36.09
N GLU A 112 -6.35 -43.07 37.02
CA GLU A 112 -6.33 -42.11 38.11
C GLU A 112 -5.61 -42.78 39.28
N ASP A 113 -4.55 -42.16 39.80
CA ASP A 113 -3.92 -42.59 41.05
C ASP A 113 -4.24 -41.58 42.16
N HIS A 114 -4.61 -42.12 43.32
CA HIS A 114 -4.97 -41.39 44.53
C HIS A 114 -4.14 -41.95 45.70
N GLU A 115 -4.09 -41.21 46.82
CA GLU A 115 -3.26 -41.53 48.00
C GLU A 115 -1.74 -41.31 47.80
N SER A 116 -0.90 -41.13 48.82
CA SER A 116 -1.15 -40.96 50.27
C SER A 116 -0.29 -39.82 50.83
N GLY A 117 -0.67 -39.26 51.98
CA GLY A 117 0.08 -38.18 52.63
C GLY A 117 1.14 -38.70 53.60
N VAL A 118 2.39 -38.25 53.43
CA VAL A 118 3.47 -38.40 54.42
C VAL A 118 4.07 -37.02 54.71
N VAL A 119 4.15 -36.64 55.98
CA VAL A 119 4.74 -35.37 56.42
C VAL A 119 6.25 -35.56 56.56
N GLY A 120 7.04 -34.77 55.82
CA GLY A 120 8.50 -34.85 55.78
C GLY A 120 9.18 -33.49 55.71
N ASP A 121 9.94 -33.17 56.76
CA ASP A 121 10.80 -32.01 57.04
C ASP A 121 11.22 -31.09 55.87
N HIS A 122 11.04 -29.77 56.04
CA HIS A 122 11.41 -28.75 55.05
C HIS A 122 12.90 -28.39 55.10
N LYS A 123 13.71 -28.97 54.20
CA LYS A 123 15.00 -28.38 53.82
C LYS A 123 14.84 -27.43 52.64
N ALA A 124 15.31 -26.20 52.81
CA ALA A 124 15.28 -25.18 51.76
C ALA A 124 16.33 -25.49 50.67
N GLY A 125 15.86 -25.86 49.48
CA GLY A 125 16.67 -25.92 48.26
C GLY A 125 16.49 -24.64 47.43
N GLU A 126 17.58 -24.14 46.85
CA GLU A 126 17.56 -22.92 46.03
C GLU A 126 16.70 -23.10 44.77
N GLN A 127 15.68 -22.25 44.62
CA GLN A 127 14.95 -22.15 43.37
C GLN A 127 15.79 -21.41 42.33
N GLN A 128 16.43 -22.16 41.43
CA GLN A 128 17.03 -21.57 40.23
C GLN A 128 15.94 -20.78 39.47
N PRO A 129 16.17 -19.50 39.12
CA PRO A 129 15.16 -18.70 38.45
C PRO A 129 14.95 -19.24 37.04
N VAL A 130 13.78 -19.82 36.77
CA VAL A 130 13.38 -20.30 35.45
C VAL A 130 13.45 -19.13 34.47
N LEU A 131 14.49 -19.13 33.63
CA LEU A 131 14.72 -18.07 32.65
C LEU A 131 13.60 -18.11 31.62
N LEU A 132 12.60 -17.25 31.80
CA LEU A 132 11.48 -17.07 30.88
C LEU A 132 11.97 -16.48 29.56
N VAL A 133 12.52 -17.34 28.69
CA VAL A 133 12.86 -17.01 27.31
C VAL A 133 11.62 -16.42 26.66
N PRO A 134 11.62 -15.14 26.26
CA PRO A 134 10.41 -14.47 25.81
C PRO A 134 9.98 -15.08 24.48
N THR A 135 8.92 -15.89 24.52
CA THR A 135 8.42 -16.65 23.36
C THR A 135 8.02 -15.69 22.25
N LYS A 136 8.89 -15.61 21.24
CA LYS A 136 8.82 -14.66 20.13
C LYS A 136 7.47 -14.84 19.43
N SER A 137 6.59 -13.84 19.52
CA SER A 137 5.20 -13.96 19.12
C SER A 137 5.08 -14.42 17.65
N LYS A 138 4.59 -15.64 17.42
CA LYS A 138 4.48 -16.22 16.08
C LYS A 138 3.58 -15.34 15.21
N ARG A 139 4.16 -14.81 14.13
CA ARG A 139 3.50 -13.92 13.18
C ARG A 139 2.49 -14.72 12.35
N VAL A 140 1.33 -14.14 12.02
CA VAL A 140 0.27 -14.83 11.27
C VAL A 140 0.58 -14.73 9.79
N ALA A 141 1.00 -15.83 9.17
CA ALA A 141 1.48 -15.88 7.79
C ALA A 141 0.41 -15.40 6.80
N THR A 142 -0.82 -15.88 6.92
CA THR A 142 -1.99 -15.43 6.13
C THR A 142 -2.20 -13.92 6.13
N LEU A 143 -1.93 -13.23 7.26
CA LEU A 143 -2.12 -11.78 7.35
C LEU A 143 -1.04 -11.01 6.59
N ASP A 144 0.22 -11.44 6.66
CA ASP A 144 1.26 -10.84 5.83
C ASP A 144 1.05 -11.20 4.35
N ALA A 145 0.66 -12.44 4.00
CA ALA A 145 0.40 -12.84 2.62
C ALA A 145 -0.76 -12.07 1.97
N PHE A 146 -1.90 -11.90 2.65
CA PHE A 146 -3.02 -11.10 2.15
C PHE A 146 -2.63 -9.62 1.97
N ARG A 147 -1.83 -9.08 2.90
CA ARG A 147 -1.29 -7.71 2.80
C ARG A 147 -0.31 -7.58 1.65
N GLY A 148 0.47 -8.61 1.37
CA GLY A 148 1.34 -8.71 0.18
C GLY A 148 0.56 -8.73 -1.12
N LEU A 149 -0.48 -9.57 -1.21
CA LEU A 149 -1.39 -9.62 -2.35
C LEU A 149 -1.96 -8.22 -2.65
N THR A 150 -2.39 -7.50 -1.62
CA THR A 150 -2.96 -6.16 -1.77
C THR A 150 -1.97 -5.18 -2.43
N ILE A 151 -0.68 -5.27 -2.10
CA ILE A 151 0.39 -4.48 -2.72
C ILE A 151 0.74 -4.97 -4.13
N VAL A 152 0.74 -6.29 -4.36
CA VAL A 152 0.98 -6.86 -5.70
C VAL A 152 -0.13 -6.47 -6.67
N VAL A 153 -1.39 -6.47 -6.23
CA VAL A 153 -2.53 -5.99 -7.04
C VAL A 153 -2.48 -4.47 -7.24
N MET A 154 -1.95 -3.70 -6.27
CA MET A 154 -1.70 -2.25 -6.45
C MET A 154 -0.72 -1.99 -7.60
N ILE A 155 0.47 -2.58 -7.57
CA ILE A 155 1.47 -2.46 -8.66
C ILE A 155 0.87 -2.92 -10.00
N LEU A 156 0.15 -4.05 -9.99
CA LEU A 156 -0.50 -4.59 -11.19
C LEU A 156 -1.53 -3.63 -11.82
N VAL A 157 -2.17 -2.76 -11.04
CA VAL A 157 -3.22 -1.86 -11.54
C VAL A 157 -2.73 -0.45 -11.83
N ASP A 158 -1.71 0.02 -11.10
CA ASP A 158 -1.12 1.34 -11.32
C ASP A 158 -0.39 1.35 -12.68
N ASP A 159 0.50 0.38 -12.90
CA ASP A 159 1.34 0.30 -14.11
C ASP A 159 0.71 -0.58 -15.21
N GLY A 160 -0.07 -1.60 -14.84
CA GLY A 160 -0.76 -2.50 -15.78
C GLY A 160 -2.17 -2.06 -16.19
N GLY A 161 -2.77 -1.08 -15.50
CA GLY A 161 -4.17 -0.67 -15.69
C GLY A 161 -4.47 -0.19 -17.11
N GLY A 162 -3.67 0.73 -17.64
CA GLY A 162 -3.89 1.35 -18.96
C GLY A 162 -3.90 0.37 -20.14
N ALA A 163 -3.42 -0.86 -19.96
CA ALA A 163 -3.48 -1.91 -20.98
C ALA A 163 -4.83 -2.64 -21.02
N TYR A 164 -5.59 -2.69 -19.91
CA TYR A 164 -6.81 -3.50 -19.78
C TYR A 164 -7.89 -2.84 -18.91
N GLU A 165 -9.04 -2.54 -19.52
CA GLU A 165 -10.23 -1.90 -18.92
C GLU A 165 -10.84 -2.63 -17.70
N ARG A 166 -10.47 -3.90 -17.47
CA ARG A 166 -10.90 -4.70 -16.30
C ARG A 166 -9.91 -4.63 -15.13
N ILE A 167 -8.67 -4.21 -15.41
CA ILE A 167 -7.62 -3.99 -14.43
C ILE A 167 -7.81 -2.59 -13.84
N ASP A 168 -7.80 -1.57 -14.69
CA ASP A 168 -8.05 -0.14 -14.40
C ASP A 168 -9.43 0.14 -13.79
N HIS A 169 -9.55 1.24 -13.04
CA HIS A 169 -10.73 1.70 -12.30
C HIS A 169 -12.02 1.82 -13.12
N SER A 170 -13.14 1.52 -12.45
CA SER A 170 -14.47 1.83 -12.98
C SER A 170 -14.71 3.37 -13.06
N PRO A 171 -15.27 3.90 -14.16
CA PRO A 171 -15.48 5.34 -14.30
C PRO A 171 -16.44 5.98 -13.28
N TRP A 172 -17.43 5.24 -12.77
CA TRP A 172 -18.32 5.72 -11.71
C TRP A 172 -18.96 4.58 -10.90
N ASN A 173 -19.91 3.86 -11.52
CA ASN A 173 -20.57 2.69 -10.95
C ASN A 173 -19.92 1.40 -11.48
N GLY A 174 -19.97 0.34 -10.68
CA GLY A 174 -19.32 -0.94 -10.91
C GLY A 174 -18.12 -1.17 -9.98
N CYS A 175 -17.38 -2.24 -10.24
CA CYS A 175 -16.15 -2.59 -9.53
C CYS A 175 -15.22 -3.36 -10.47
N THR A 176 -13.97 -2.91 -10.57
CA THR A 176 -12.88 -3.50 -11.36
C THR A 176 -11.78 -4.04 -10.43
N LEU A 177 -10.69 -4.61 -10.97
CA LEU A 177 -9.61 -5.14 -10.12
C LEU A 177 -8.98 -4.05 -9.23
N ALA A 178 -8.67 -2.89 -9.80
CA ALA A 178 -8.12 -1.75 -9.07
C ALA A 178 -9.05 -1.22 -7.95
N ASP A 179 -10.35 -1.43 -8.09
CA ASP A 179 -11.34 -1.00 -7.10
C ASP A 179 -11.33 -1.85 -5.82
N PHE A 180 -10.64 -3.00 -5.78
CA PHE A 180 -10.49 -3.83 -4.58
C PHE A 180 -9.30 -3.44 -3.69
N VAL A 181 -8.26 -2.78 -4.22
CA VAL A 181 -6.98 -2.56 -3.52
C VAL A 181 -7.15 -1.84 -2.17
N MET A 182 -7.78 -0.67 -2.18
CA MET A 182 -7.94 0.15 -0.97
C MET A 182 -8.87 -0.49 0.09
N PRO A 183 -10.05 -1.04 -0.22
CA PRO A 183 -10.87 -1.72 0.80
C PRO A 183 -10.23 -3.00 1.33
N PHE A 184 -9.50 -3.78 0.51
CA PHE A 184 -8.72 -4.92 1.01
C PHE A 184 -7.64 -4.46 1.99
N PHE A 185 -6.97 -3.34 1.71
CA PHE A 185 -5.97 -2.75 2.59
C PHE A 185 -6.58 -2.31 3.93
N LEU A 186 -7.72 -1.61 3.91
CA LEU A 186 -8.42 -1.19 5.14
C LEU A 186 -8.93 -2.37 5.96
N PHE A 187 -9.43 -3.42 5.29
CA PHE A 187 -9.82 -4.67 5.93
C PHE A 187 -8.65 -5.34 6.65
N ILE A 188 -7.50 -5.54 5.99
CA ILE A 188 -6.34 -6.21 6.61
C ILE A 188 -5.65 -5.34 7.67
N VAL A 189 -5.72 -4.01 7.55
CA VAL A 189 -5.39 -3.08 8.66
C VAL A 189 -6.31 -3.30 9.85
N GLY A 190 -7.61 -3.49 9.65
CA GLY A 190 -8.55 -3.89 10.70
C GLY A 190 -8.15 -5.17 11.43
N VAL A 191 -7.84 -6.24 10.68
CA VAL A 191 -7.36 -7.52 11.27
C VAL A 191 -6.08 -7.29 12.09
N ALA A 192 -5.15 -6.48 11.57
CA ALA A 192 -3.90 -6.15 12.25
C ALA A 192 -4.11 -5.31 13.52
N ILE A 193 -5.11 -4.42 13.59
CA ILE A 193 -5.46 -3.66 14.80
C ILE A 193 -5.84 -4.63 15.93
N ALA A 194 -6.74 -5.58 15.67
CA ALA A 194 -7.16 -6.58 16.68
C ALA A 194 -5.97 -7.36 17.25
N LEU A 195 -5.09 -7.87 16.38
CA LEU A 195 -3.91 -8.64 16.81
C LEU A 195 -2.91 -7.76 17.61
N ALA A 196 -2.64 -6.54 17.14
CA ALA A 196 -1.73 -5.60 17.82
C ALA A 196 -2.28 -5.10 19.17
N LEU A 197 -3.60 -4.97 19.30
CA LEU A 197 -4.30 -4.50 20.50
C LEU A 197 -4.89 -5.66 21.34
N LYS A 198 -4.42 -6.90 21.13
CA LYS A 198 -4.78 -8.08 21.94
C LYS A 198 -4.42 -7.93 23.42
N LYS A 199 -3.32 -7.22 23.74
CA LYS A 199 -2.88 -6.90 25.11
C LYS A 199 -2.58 -5.41 25.23
N ILE A 200 -3.44 -4.66 25.93
CA ILE A 200 -3.25 -3.23 26.23
C ILE A 200 -2.85 -3.09 27.71
N PRO A 201 -1.58 -2.76 28.03
CA PRO A 201 -1.14 -2.63 29.42
C PRO A 201 -1.59 -1.30 30.06
N LYS A 202 -1.60 -0.21 29.29
CA LYS A 202 -2.06 1.12 29.69
C LYS A 202 -2.78 1.78 28.50
N ILE A 203 -3.95 2.35 28.74
CA ILE A 203 -4.77 2.97 27.69
C ILE A 203 -4.07 4.22 27.12
N ASN A 204 -3.61 5.14 27.97
CA ASN A 204 -3.03 6.42 27.55
C ASN A 204 -1.77 6.22 26.69
N ASP A 205 -0.90 5.29 27.05
CA ASP A 205 0.31 4.97 26.27
C ASP A 205 -0.02 4.38 24.90
N THR A 206 -1.07 3.56 24.82
CA THR A 206 -1.58 3.02 23.56
C THR A 206 -2.22 4.11 22.69
N ILE A 207 -3.01 5.01 23.26
CA ILE A 207 -3.57 6.18 22.53
C ILE A 207 -2.44 7.08 22.02
N LYS A 208 -1.40 7.35 22.83
CA LYS A 208 -0.22 8.13 22.39
C LYS A 208 0.50 7.46 21.21
N LYS A 209 0.66 6.13 21.24
CA LYS A 209 1.24 5.35 20.13
C LYS A 209 0.37 5.39 18.86
N ILE A 210 -0.95 5.25 19.00
CA ILE A 210 -1.91 5.35 17.88
C ILE A 210 -1.84 6.76 17.26
N THR A 211 -1.91 7.81 18.07
CA THR A 211 -1.87 9.21 17.63
C THR A 211 -0.57 9.54 16.90
N LEU A 212 0.59 9.18 17.47
CA LEU A 212 1.89 9.38 16.83
C LEU A 212 2.01 8.61 15.49
N ARG A 213 1.40 7.43 15.39
CA ARG A 213 1.36 6.65 14.15
C ARG A 213 0.46 7.29 13.08
N THR A 214 -0.73 7.73 13.46
CA THR A 214 -1.64 8.49 12.59
C THR A 214 -0.98 9.79 12.09
N LEU A 215 -0.31 10.55 12.96
CA LEU A 215 0.39 11.78 12.58
C LEU A 215 1.51 11.53 11.56
N LYS A 216 2.29 10.44 11.69
CA LYS A 216 3.27 10.06 10.66
C LYS A 216 2.59 9.72 9.33
N LEU A 217 1.53 8.90 9.34
CA LEU A 217 0.84 8.50 8.11
C LEU A 217 0.20 9.71 7.41
N LEU A 218 -0.32 10.69 8.17
CA LEU A 218 -0.79 11.97 7.63
C LEU A 218 0.36 12.80 7.06
N PHE A 219 1.49 12.94 7.77
CA PHE A 219 2.67 13.68 7.31
C PHE A 219 3.22 13.12 5.99
N TRP A 220 3.44 11.80 5.92
CA TRP A 220 3.90 11.15 4.69
C TRP A 220 2.83 11.19 3.58
N GLY A 221 1.54 11.07 3.92
CA GLY A 221 0.45 11.27 2.96
C GLY A 221 0.45 12.67 2.32
N ILE A 222 0.65 13.72 3.11
CA ILE A 222 0.75 15.10 2.62
C ILE A 222 2.05 15.33 1.83
N LEU A 223 3.18 14.77 2.27
CA LEU A 223 4.46 14.91 1.55
C LEU A 223 4.40 14.30 0.15
N LEU A 224 3.83 13.09 0.04
CA LEU A 224 3.75 12.33 -1.21
C LEU A 224 2.61 12.83 -2.12
N GLN A 225 1.40 12.99 -1.57
CA GLN A 225 0.19 13.28 -2.36
C GLN A 225 -0.16 14.78 -2.44
N GLY A 226 0.46 15.62 -1.62
CA GLY A 226 0.32 17.09 -1.65
C GLY A 226 1.09 17.78 -2.78
N GLY A 227 1.93 17.04 -3.52
CA GLY A 227 2.58 17.51 -4.75
C GLY A 227 4.06 17.88 -4.63
N TYR A 228 4.75 17.55 -3.53
CA TYR A 228 6.17 17.93 -3.31
C TYR A 228 7.10 17.53 -4.47
N SER A 229 6.79 16.42 -5.15
CA SER A 229 7.29 16.08 -6.48
C SER A 229 6.20 16.32 -7.54
N HIS A 230 6.36 17.33 -8.38
CA HIS A 230 5.50 17.56 -9.54
C HIS A 230 6.12 16.88 -10.78
N ALA A 231 5.57 15.70 -11.12
CA ALA A 231 6.05 14.75 -12.13
C ALA A 231 7.44 14.13 -11.85
N PRO A 232 7.62 12.80 -12.01
CA PRO A 232 8.95 12.18 -11.96
C PRO A 232 9.88 12.68 -13.08
N ASP A 233 9.29 13.05 -14.22
CA ASP A 233 10.00 13.26 -15.49
C ASP A 233 10.58 14.69 -15.64
N ASP A 234 9.91 15.71 -15.08
CA ASP A 234 10.30 17.12 -15.16
C ASP A 234 11.21 17.59 -13.99
N LEU A 235 11.45 16.74 -12.98
CA LEU A 235 12.23 17.04 -11.76
C LEU A 235 11.80 18.34 -11.02
N LEU A 236 10.52 18.72 -11.13
CA LEU A 236 10.04 20.00 -10.61
C LEU A 236 9.60 19.89 -9.14
N TYR A 237 10.37 20.49 -8.23
CA TYR A 237 10.12 20.46 -6.79
C TYR A 237 9.41 21.72 -6.30
N GLY A 238 8.37 21.55 -5.49
CA GLY A 238 7.61 22.64 -4.89
C GLY A 238 6.23 22.19 -4.42
N VAL A 239 5.49 23.05 -3.73
CA VAL A 239 4.08 22.82 -3.38
C VAL A 239 3.31 24.13 -3.51
N ASP A 240 2.35 24.19 -4.44
CA ASP A 240 1.37 25.28 -4.44
C ASP A 240 0.38 25.09 -3.29
N MET A 241 0.64 25.78 -2.18
CA MET A 241 -0.20 25.75 -0.98
C MET A 241 -1.67 26.18 -1.22
N LYS A 242 -2.01 26.79 -2.38
CA LYS A 242 -3.38 27.12 -2.78
C LYS A 242 -4.09 26.00 -3.56
N LYS A 243 -3.37 24.92 -3.87
CA LYS A 243 -3.84 23.72 -4.61
C LYS A 243 -3.42 22.39 -3.98
N ILE A 244 -2.69 22.41 -2.85
CA ILE A 244 -2.24 21.23 -2.12
C ILE A 244 -3.42 20.27 -1.83
N ARG A 245 -3.29 19.00 -2.24
CA ARG A 245 -4.34 18.00 -2.08
C ARG A 245 -4.31 17.43 -0.66
N TRP A 246 -5.29 17.79 0.17
CA TRP A 246 -5.34 17.38 1.58
C TRP A 246 -5.71 15.91 1.77
N CYS A 247 -6.68 15.42 0.98
CA CYS A 247 -7.15 14.04 1.03
C CYS A 247 -6.34 13.10 0.14
N GLY A 248 -6.20 11.85 0.58
CA GLY A 248 -5.32 10.89 -0.06
C GLY A 248 -5.38 9.51 0.59
N ILE A 249 -4.73 8.53 -0.05
CA ILE A 249 -4.85 7.11 0.33
C ILE A 249 -4.25 6.89 1.73
N LEU A 250 -3.06 7.42 1.98
CA LEU A 250 -2.41 7.34 3.30
C LEU A 250 -3.19 8.11 4.37
N GLN A 251 -3.79 9.25 4.03
CA GLN A 251 -4.62 10.05 4.94
C GLN A 251 -5.90 9.28 5.34
N ARG A 252 -6.59 8.66 4.38
CA ARG A 252 -7.74 7.77 4.64
C ARG A 252 -7.35 6.62 5.55
N ILE A 253 -6.26 5.92 5.24
CA ILE A 253 -5.72 4.83 6.06
C ILE A 253 -5.43 5.32 7.48
N ALA A 254 -4.82 6.51 7.64
CA ALA A 254 -4.47 7.09 8.94
C ALA A 254 -5.71 7.41 9.79
N LEU A 255 -6.77 7.95 9.17
CA LEU A 255 -8.02 8.30 9.84
C LEU A 255 -8.87 7.08 10.20
N VAL A 256 -9.03 6.12 9.28
CA VAL A 256 -9.71 4.84 9.56
C VAL A 256 -8.97 4.06 10.64
N TYR A 257 -7.64 3.97 10.57
CA TYR A 257 -6.81 3.38 11.62
C TYR A 257 -7.01 4.09 12.96
N PHE A 258 -7.00 5.43 12.99
CA PHE A 258 -7.19 6.20 14.21
C PHE A 258 -8.52 5.88 14.89
N VAL A 259 -9.64 6.00 14.18
CA VAL A 259 -10.98 5.79 14.74
C VAL A 259 -11.17 4.35 15.21
N VAL A 260 -10.84 3.35 14.37
CA VAL A 260 -11.02 1.93 14.70
C VAL A 260 -10.11 1.51 15.86
N ALA A 261 -8.84 1.92 15.88
CA ALA A 261 -7.92 1.60 16.96
C ALA A 261 -8.24 2.36 18.27
N LEU A 262 -8.79 3.57 18.19
CA LEU A 262 -9.24 4.32 19.37
C LEU A 262 -10.47 3.65 20.01
N ILE A 263 -11.48 3.27 19.22
CA ILE A 263 -12.66 2.53 19.70
C ILE A 263 -12.22 1.20 20.33
N GLU A 264 -11.35 0.44 19.67
CA GLU A 264 -10.80 -0.81 20.20
C GLU A 264 -10.05 -0.61 21.52
N THR A 265 -9.30 0.49 21.66
CA THR A 265 -8.54 0.80 22.88
C THR A 265 -9.43 1.24 24.03
N LEU A 266 -10.36 2.18 23.80
CA LEU A 266 -11.26 2.69 24.83
C LEU A 266 -12.23 1.61 25.35
N THR A 267 -12.65 0.70 24.48
CA THR A 267 -13.55 -0.41 24.84
C THR A 267 -12.84 -1.59 25.49
N THR A 268 -11.50 -1.59 25.62
CA THR A 268 -10.75 -2.77 26.08
C THR A 268 -11.14 -3.25 27.49
N LYS A 269 -11.62 -2.35 28.37
CA LYS A 269 -12.12 -2.71 29.71
C LYS A 269 -13.49 -3.40 29.71
N ARG A 270 -14.20 -3.38 28.57
CA ARG A 270 -15.55 -3.98 28.40
C ARG A 270 -15.52 -5.28 27.58
N ARG A 271 -14.34 -5.77 27.18
CA ARG A 271 -14.21 -7.06 26.47
C ARG A 271 -14.39 -8.22 27.46
N PRO A 272 -15.23 -9.22 27.17
CA PRO A 272 -15.29 -10.42 28.00
C PRO A 272 -14.02 -11.26 27.84
N THR A 273 -13.56 -11.89 28.92
CA THR A 273 -12.39 -12.79 28.95
C THR A 273 -12.69 -14.17 28.41
N VAL A 274 -13.96 -14.59 28.45
CA VAL A 274 -14.46 -15.87 27.93
C VAL A 274 -15.68 -15.57 27.05
N LEU A 275 -15.76 -16.19 25.87
CA LEU A 275 -16.96 -16.13 25.03
C LEU A 275 -17.92 -17.25 25.42
N GLN A 276 -19.21 -16.94 25.50
CA GLN A 276 -20.28 -17.93 25.51
C GLN A 276 -20.28 -18.74 24.20
N PRO A 277 -20.58 -20.05 24.21
CA PRO A 277 -20.73 -20.82 22.99
C PRO A 277 -21.96 -20.34 22.19
N GLY A 278 -21.75 -19.92 20.95
CA GLY A 278 -22.85 -19.48 20.06
C GLY A 278 -22.36 -18.59 18.92
N HIS A 279 -23.04 -18.64 17.77
CA HIS A 279 -22.56 -17.93 16.56
C HIS A 279 -22.51 -16.41 16.75
N LEU A 280 -23.48 -15.84 17.48
CA LEU A 280 -23.59 -14.40 17.73
C LEU A 280 -22.78 -13.91 18.95
N SER A 281 -22.13 -14.80 19.73
CA SER A 281 -21.49 -14.39 20.99
C SER A 281 -20.32 -13.43 20.78
N ILE A 282 -19.60 -13.56 19.66
CA ILE A 282 -18.54 -12.62 19.28
C ILE A 282 -19.08 -11.23 18.90
N PHE A 283 -20.25 -11.14 18.26
CA PHE A 283 -20.91 -9.85 18.01
C PHE A 283 -21.36 -9.19 19.31
N THR A 284 -21.90 -9.98 20.25
CA THR A 284 -22.29 -9.52 21.59
C THR A 284 -21.09 -9.12 22.47
N ALA A 285 -19.94 -9.77 22.30
CA ALA A 285 -18.68 -9.43 22.96
C ALA A 285 -18.09 -8.10 22.44
N TYR A 286 -18.08 -7.92 21.12
CA TYR A 286 -17.52 -6.75 20.43
C TYR A 286 -18.58 -5.76 19.95
N ARG A 287 -19.67 -5.63 20.72
CA ARG A 287 -20.82 -4.78 20.37
C ARG A 287 -20.44 -3.31 20.20
N TRP A 288 -19.44 -2.82 20.94
CA TRP A 288 -19.05 -1.40 20.91
C TRP A 288 -18.30 -1.01 19.64
N GLN A 289 -17.54 -1.95 19.06
CA GLN A 289 -16.91 -1.83 17.75
C GLN A 289 -17.99 -1.74 16.66
N TRP A 290 -18.97 -2.64 16.71
CA TRP A 290 -20.12 -2.63 15.80
C TRP A 290 -21.01 -1.40 15.96
N ILE A 291 -21.24 -0.90 17.19
CA ILE A 291 -21.93 0.38 17.44
C ILE A 291 -21.15 1.55 16.82
N GLY A 292 -19.82 1.59 16.95
CA GLY A 292 -18.98 2.61 16.32
C GLY A 292 -19.09 2.60 14.79
N GLY A 293 -19.02 1.41 14.18
CA GLY A 293 -19.27 1.23 12.74
C GLY A 293 -20.69 1.64 12.33
N PHE A 294 -21.71 1.26 13.11
CA PHE A 294 -23.11 1.62 12.84
C PHE A 294 -23.36 3.13 12.93
N VAL A 295 -22.74 3.83 13.88
CA VAL A 295 -22.78 5.30 13.96
C VAL A 295 -22.14 5.92 12.71
N ALA A 296 -21.00 5.41 12.25
CA ALA A 296 -20.38 5.87 11.00
C ALA A 296 -21.28 5.62 9.76
N PHE A 297 -21.93 4.45 9.68
CA PHE A 297 -22.94 4.14 8.66
C PHE A 297 -24.13 5.10 8.69
N VAL A 298 -24.71 5.35 9.86
CA VAL A 298 -25.86 6.25 10.02
C VAL A 298 -25.48 7.69 9.63
N ILE A 299 -24.32 8.19 10.06
CA ILE A 299 -23.81 9.50 9.65
C ILE A 299 -23.62 9.57 8.13
N TYR A 300 -23.01 8.55 7.52
CA TYR A 300 -22.82 8.47 6.08
C TYR A 300 -24.16 8.48 5.32
N MET A 301 -25.11 7.63 5.70
CA MET A 301 -26.40 7.50 5.03
C MET A 301 -27.26 8.76 5.17
N ILE A 302 -27.39 9.31 6.39
CA ILE A 302 -28.15 10.55 6.61
C ILE A 302 -27.53 11.69 5.80
N THR A 303 -26.22 11.87 5.85
CA THR A 303 -25.55 12.95 5.09
C THR A 303 -25.68 12.73 3.57
N THR A 304 -25.58 11.49 3.09
CA THR A 304 -25.65 11.17 1.65
C THR A 304 -27.04 11.44 1.07
N TYR A 305 -28.11 11.11 1.81
CA TYR A 305 -29.48 11.20 1.30
C TYR A 305 -30.24 12.47 1.71
N ALA A 306 -30.03 12.98 2.93
CA ALA A 306 -30.79 14.14 3.43
C ALA A 306 -30.18 15.49 3.06
N LEU A 307 -28.87 15.57 2.78
CA LEU A 307 -28.19 16.84 2.49
C LEU A 307 -28.61 17.41 1.12
N TYR A 308 -28.81 18.72 1.08
CA TYR A 308 -29.13 19.46 -0.14
C TYR A 308 -27.85 19.91 -0.86
N VAL A 309 -27.79 19.64 -2.16
CA VAL A 309 -26.68 20.02 -3.04
C VAL A 309 -27.14 21.16 -3.94
N PRO A 310 -26.77 22.42 -3.63
CA PRO A 310 -27.06 23.56 -4.47
C PRO A 310 -26.23 23.55 -5.77
N ASP A 311 -26.62 24.41 -6.71
CA ASP A 311 -25.82 24.71 -7.90
C ASP A 311 -24.45 25.26 -7.50
N TRP A 312 -23.40 24.89 -8.24
CA TRP A 312 -22.02 25.25 -7.90
C TRP A 312 -21.18 25.56 -9.15
N SER A 313 -20.06 26.28 -8.97
CA SER A 313 -19.14 26.60 -10.08
C SER A 313 -17.69 26.34 -9.70
N PHE A 314 -16.87 26.05 -10.71
CA PHE A 314 -15.43 25.82 -10.60
C PHE A 314 -14.71 26.50 -11.77
N VAL A 315 -13.38 26.56 -11.70
CA VAL A 315 -12.52 27.04 -12.79
C VAL A 315 -11.67 25.88 -13.28
N ASP A 316 -11.75 25.59 -14.58
CA ASP A 316 -10.82 24.70 -15.26
C ASP A 316 -9.49 25.45 -15.44
N HIS A 317 -8.42 24.95 -14.83
CA HIS A 317 -7.10 25.58 -14.89
C HIS A 317 -6.38 25.40 -16.24
N HIS A 318 -6.72 24.38 -17.03
CA HIS A 318 -6.11 24.14 -18.34
C HIS A 318 -6.69 25.08 -19.42
N VAL A 319 -7.96 25.49 -19.26
CA VAL A 319 -8.66 26.39 -20.19
C VAL A 319 -8.93 27.78 -19.58
N ALA A 320 -8.49 28.01 -18.34
CA ALA A 320 -8.73 29.22 -17.54
C ALA A 320 -10.21 29.67 -17.47
N LYS A 321 -11.15 28.73 -17.64
CA LYS A 321 -12.58 29.03 -17.87
C LYS A 321 -13.45 28.59 -16.69
N ARG A 322 -14.37 29.45 -16.28
CA ARG A 322 -15.39 29.11 -15.27
C ARG A 322 -16.48 28.24 -15.87
N TYR A 323 -16.85 27.18 -15.17
CA TYR A 323 -17.96 26.29 -15.49
C TYR A 323 -18.93 26.22 -14.31
N THR A 324 -20.23 26.12 -14.61
CA THR A 324 -21.30 25.99 -13.61
C THR A 324 -22.01 24.64 -13.81
N VAL A 325 -22.37 24.01 -12.69
CA VAL A 325 -23.09 22.74 -12.61
C VAL A 325 -24.41 23.01 -11.89
N LYS A 326 -25.53 22.69 -12.57
CA LYS A 326 -26.86 22.73 -11.97
C LYS A 326 -27.16 21.41 -11.26
N CYS A 327 -27.68 21.49 -10.04
CA CYS A 327 -27.96 20.35 -9.17
C CYS A 327 -29.31 20.50 -8.48
N GLY A 328 -29.46 21.51 -7.62
CA GLY A 328 -30.71 21.84 -6.93
C GLY A 328 -31.43 20.70 -6.19
N MET A 329 -30.74 19.65 -5.73
CA MET A 329 -31.37 18.35 -5.37
C MET A 329 -30.83 17.71 -4.08
N ARG A 330 -31.46 16.61 -3.64
CA ARG A 330 -31.05 15.76 -2.49
C ARG A 330 -30.86 14.31 -2.94
N GLY A 331 -30.05 13.54 -2.22
CA GLY A 331 -29.94 12.07 -2.36
C GLY A 331 -29.49 11.52 -3.71
N HIS A 332 -28.96 12.35 -4.60
CA HIS A 332 -28.50 11.92 -5.92
C HIS A 332 -27.11 11.29 -5.85
N LEU A 333 -26.92 10.14 -6.52
CA LEU A 333 -25.66 9.38 -6.51
C LEU A 333 -24.85 9.50 -7.81
N GLY A 334 -25.21 10.43 -8.72
CA GLY A 334 -24.43 10.74 -9.91
C GLY A 334 -23.22 11.65 -9.62
N PRO A 335 -22.23 11.73 -10.54
CA PRO A 335 -20.92 12.37 -10.31
C PRO A 335 -21.01 13.85 -9.94
N ALA A 336 -21.86 14.61 -10.63
CA ALA A 336 -21.92 16.07 -10.52
C ALA A 336 -22.50 16.61 -9.20
N CYS A 337 -23.51 15.92 -8.66
CA CYS A 337 -24.50 16.50 -7.73
C CYS A 337 -24.74 15.62 -6.49
N ASN A 338 -23.79 14.76 -6.14
CA ASN A 338 -23.84 13.97 -4.92
C ASN A 338 -23.40 14.77 -3.67
N ALA A 339 -23.90 14.34 -2.51
CA ALA A 339 -23.62 14.97 -1.23
C ALA A 339 -22.16 14.75 -0.74
N VAL A 340 -21.51 13.65 -1.13
CA VAL A 340 -20.09 13.36 -0.78
C VAL A 340 -19.19 14.47 -1.31
N GLY A 341 -19.18 14.67 -2.63
CA GLY A 341 -18.41 15.73 -3.27
C GLY A 341 -18.88 17.13 -2.88
N TYR A 342 -20.12 17.32 -2.41
CA TYR A 342 -20.55 18.59 -1.83
C TYR A 342 -19.90 18.86 -0.47
N VAL A 343 -19.87 17.89 0.45
CA VAL A 343 -19.15 18.02 1.73
C VAL A 343 -17.68 18.33 1.49
N ASP A 344 -17.02 17.61 0.58
CA ASP A 344 -15.60 17.85 0.29
C ASP A 344 -15.34 19.24 -0.35
N ARG A 345 -16.24 19.72 -1.21
CA ARG A 345 -16.20 21.11 -1.73
C ARG A 345 -16.34 22.17 -0.64
N GLN A 346 -17.08 21.90 0.44
CA GLN A 346 -17.26 22.84 1.56
C GLN A 346 -16.13 22.77 2.59
N VAL A 347 -15.61 21.57 2.88
CA VAL A 347 -14.58 21.37 3.92
C VAL A 347 -13.17 21.71 3.41
N TRP A 348 -12.82 21.32 2.18
CA TRP A 348 -11.47 21.50 1.64
C TRP A 348 -11.37 22.66 0.65
N GLY A 349 -12.49 23.06 0.04
CA GLY A 349 -12.52 24.03 -1.05
C GLY A 349 -12.15 23.43 -2.40
N VAL A 350 -12.76 23.95 -3.47
CA VAL A 350 -12.71 23.37 -4.83
C VAL A 350 -11.27 23.20 -5.37
N ASN A 351 -10.36 24.10 -5.00
CA ASN A 351 -8.97 24.09 -5.49
C ASN A 351 -8.10 22.96 -4.90
N HIS A 352 -8.54 22.33 -3.81
CA HIS A 352 -7.81 21.29 -3.08
C HIS A 352 -8.33 19.87 -3.39
N LEU A 353 -9.31 19.77 -4.30
CA LEU A 353 -9.87 18.51 -4.79
C LEU A 353 -9.08 18.00 -5.98
N TYR A 354 -9.03 16.68 -6.17
CA TYR A 354 -8.39 16.07 -7.32
C TYR A 354 -9.03 16.51 -8.66
N SER A 355 -8.19 16.99 -9.58
CA SER A 355 -8.58 17.66 -10.82
C SER A 355 -8.96 16.73 -11.97
N SER A 356 -8.55 15.46 -11.91
CA SER A 356 -8.58 14.52 -13.05
C SER A 356 -9.49 13.32 -12.76
N PRO A 357 -10.81 13.52 -12.58
CA PRO A 357 -11.73 12.49 -12.11
C PRO A 357 -11.89 11.35 -13.11
N VAL A 358 -11.96 10.11 -12.59
CA VAL A 358 -12.13 8.89 -13.42
C VAL A 358 -13.42 8.93 -14.26
N TRP A 359 -14.43 9.68 -13.83
CA TRP A 359 -15.70 9.84 -14.55
C TRP A 359 -15.59 10.57 -15.90
N SER A 360 -14.48 11.25 -16.15
CA SER A 360 -14.16 11.81 -17.49
C SER A 360 -14.17 10.73 -18.58
N ARG A 361 -13.98 9.46 -18.21
CA ARG A 361 -14.05 8.26 -19.05
C ARG A 361 -15.46 7.74 -19.32
N LEU A 362 -16.52 8.36 -18.77
CA LEU A 362 -17.91 7.97 -19.06
C LEU A 362 -18.31 8.29 -20.50
N LYS A 363 -19.26 7.51 -21.07
CA LYS A 363 -19.85 7.72 -22.40
C LYS A 363 -20.51 9.09 -22.61
N ALA A 364 -20.85 9.79 -21.52
CA ALA A 364 -21.35 11.16 -21.53
C ALA A 364 -20.23 12.21 -21.74
N CYS A 365 -18.98 11.86 -21.45
CA CYS A 365 -17.84 12.77 -21.39
C CYS A 365 -16.83 12.54 -22.53
N THR A 366 -16.55 11.29 -22.91
CA THR A 366 -15.59 10.95 -23.97
C THR A 366 -16.16 9.96 -24.98
N VAL A 367 -15.65 9.99 -26.21
CA VAL A 367 -16.10 9.14 -27.33
C VAL A 367 -15.54 7.71 -27.22
N SER A 368 -14.32 7.55 -26.70
CA SER A 368 -13.58 6.27 -26.59
C SER A 368 -13.90 5.44 -25.35
N SER A 369 -14.98 5.78 -24.63
CA SER A 369 -15.33 5.22 -23.31
C SER A 369 -15.37 3.68 -23.32
N PRO A 370 -14.69 3.00 -22.36
CA PRO A 370 -14.13 3.54 -21.11
C PRO A 370 -12.68 4.04 -21.20
N ASN A 371 -12.02 4.00 -22.37
CA ASN A 371 -10.67 4.54 -22.52
C ASN A 371 -10.71 6.08 -22.57
N SER A 372 -9.69 6.73 -22.01
CA SER A 372 -9.55 8.18 -22.03
C SER A 372 -9.10 8.70 -23.41
N SER A 373 -9.93 9.52 -24.03
CA SER A 373 -9.51 10.48 -25.06
C SER A 373 -10.07 11.86 -24.71
N GLY A 374 -9.91 12.83 -25.61
CA GLY A 374 -10.47 14.18 -25.44
C GLY A 374 -11.95 14.18 -25.08
N LEU A 375 -12.37 15.24 -24.39
CA LEU A 375 -13.78 15.45 -24.07
C LEU A 375 -14.58 15.67 -25.35
N ARG A 376 -15.73 14.99 -25.45
CA ARG A 376 -16.65 15.06 -26.58
C ARG A 376 -17.19 16.49 -26.76
N GLU A 377 -17.40 16.90 -27.99
CA GLU A 377 -18.16 18.12 -28.28
C GLU A 377 -19.56 18.08 -27.66
N GLY A 378 -19.94 19.14 -26.94
CA GLY A 378 -21.20 19.18 -26.18
C GLY A 378 -21.20 18.34 -24.89
N ALA A 379 -20.06 17.79 -24.44
CA ALA A 379 -19.98 17.08 -23.16
C ALA A 379 -20.47 17.96 -21.98
N PRO A 380 -21.22 17.39 -21.01
CA PRO A 380 -21.70 18.13 -19.84
C PRO A 380 -20.61 18.85 -19.06
N THR A 381 -20.92 20.02 -18.49
CA THR A 381 -19.94 20.85 -17.76
C THR A 381 -19.27 20.11 -16.61
N TRP A 382 -19.97 19.18 -15.96
CA TRP A 382 -19.44 18.35 -14.87
C TRP A 382 -18.40 17.31 -15.30
N CYS A 383 -18.20 17.03 -16.59
CA CYS A 383 -17.13 16.15 -17.06
C CYS A 383 -15.72 16.71 -16.76
N ARG A 384 -15.61 18.02 -16.50
CA ARG A 384 -14.39 18.73 -16.07
C ARG A 384 -14.35 19.04 -14.56
N ALA A 385 -15.39 18.66 -13.81
CA ALA A 385 -15.54 19.04 -12.42
C ALA A 385 -14.57 18.27 -11.49
N PRO A 386 -13.76 18.93 -10.65
CA PRO A 386 -12.86 18.25 -9.73
C PRO A 386 -13.65 17.53 -8.64
N PHE A 387 -13.13 16.39 -8.18
CA PHE A 387 -13.79 15.52 -7.21
C PHE A 387 -12.79 14.65 -6.45
N GLU A 388 -13.01 14.48 -5.14
CA GLU A 388 -12.08 13.81 -4.25
C GLU A 388 -12.64 12.46 -3.76
N PRO A 389 -12.24 11.32 -4.37
CA PRO A 389 -12.67 9.99 -3.91
C PRO A 389 -12.19 9.66 -2.49
N GLU A 390 -11.02 10.20 -2.10
CA GLU A 390 -10.43 9.97 -0.79
C GLU A 390 -10.94 10.95 0.29
N GLY A 391 -12.05 11.64 0.00
CA GLY A 391 -12.68 12.70 0.80
C GLY A 391 -13.25 12.28 2.16
N LEU A 392 -13.75 13.27 2.90
CA LEU A 392 -14.18 13.14 4.30
C LEU A 392 -15.38 12.21 4.46
N LEU A 393 -16.46 12.42 3.69
CA LEU A 393 -17.68 11.64 3.87
C LEU A 393 -17.50 10.19 3.41
N SER A 394 -16.76 9.97 2.33
CA SER A 394 -16.37 8.63 1.89
C SER A 394 -15.37 7.97 2.86
N THR A 395 -14.54 8.73 3.58
CA THR A 395 -13.69 8.20 4.68
C THR A 395 -14.53 7.78 5.90
N ILE A 396 -15.63 8.46 6.21
CA ILE A 396 -16.57 8.01 7.26
C ILE A 396 -17.16 6.64 6.89
N SER A 397 -17.58 6.43 5.64
CA SER A 397 -18.00 5.10 5.15
C SER A 397 -16.87 4.07 5.27
N ALA A 398 -15.62 4.45 4.98
CA ALA A 398 -14.45 3.58 5.05
C ALA A 398 -14.10 3.04 6.45
N ILE A 399 -14.63 3.65 7.53
CA ILE A 399 -14.55 3.11 8.90
C ILE A 399 -15.20 1.71 8.98
N LEU A 400 -16.23 1.44 8.17
CA LEU A 400 -16.90 0.14 8.12
C LEU A 400 -15.96 -0.98 7.65
N SER A 401 -15.17 -0.77 6.60
CA SER A 401 -14.20 -1.78 6.11
C SER A 401 -13.16 -2.13 7.18
N GLY A 402 -12.65 -1.13 7.91
CA GLY A 402 -11.75 -1.35 9.05
C GLY A 402 -12.45 -2.06 10.24
N THR A 403 -13.73 -1.80 10.45
CA THR A 403 -14.55 -2.45 11.51
C THR A 403 -14.88 -3.90 11.16
N ILE A 404 -15.18 -4.22 9.90
CA ILE A 404 -15.36 -5.60 9.44
C ILE A 404 -14.02 -6.35 9.55
N GLY A 405 -12.91 -5.69 9.21
CA GLY A 405 -11.55 -6.21 9.42
C GLY A 405 -11.22 -6.51 10.89
N ILE A 406 -11.57 -5.62 11.84
CA ILE A 406 -11.28 -5.86 13.26
C ILE A 406 -12.01 -7.10 13.78
N HIS A 407 -13.25 -7.32 13.34
CA HIS A 407 -14.03 -8.52 13.67
C HIS A 407 -13.34 -9.80 13.19
N TYR A 408 -12.80 -9.82 11.96
CA TYR A 408 -12.00 -10.95 11.47
C TYR A 408 -10.78 -11.25 12.36
N GLY A 409 -10.09 -10.21 12.84
CA GLY A 409 -9.00 -10.34 13.80
C GLY A 409 -9.44 -10.80 15.19
N HIS A 410 -10.64 -10.43 15.65
CA HIS A 410 -11.22 -10.94 16.90
C HIS A 410 -11.59 -12.42 16.81
N VAL A 411 -12.06 -12.90 15.65
CA VAL A 411 -12.27 -14.34 15.39
C VAL A 411 -10.95 -15.13 15.50
N LEU A 412 -9.86 -14.63 14.90
CA LEU A 412 -8.50 -15.21 15.03
C LEU A 412 -8.04 -15.32 16.50
N ILE A 413 -8.46 -14.38 17.35
CA ILE A 413 -7.98 -14.26 18.73
C ILE A 413 -8.64 -15.26 19.68
N HIS A 414 -9.94 -15.52 19.50
CA HIS A 414 -10.78 -16.26 20.44
C HIS A 414 -11.06 -17.70 20.02
N PHE A 415 -11.48 -17.92 18.77
CA PHE A 415 -11.73 -19.28 18.28
C PHE A 415 -10.39 -19.98 18.05
N LYS A 416 -10.27 -21.22 18.53
CA LYS A 416 -9.05 -22.03 18.35
C LYS A 416 -9.19 -22.95 17.13
N GLY A 417 -10.38 -23.49 16.85
CA GLY A 417 -10.60 -24.41 15.74
C GLY A 417 -10.59 -23.72 14.38
N HIS A 418 -9.92 -24.32 13.40
CA HIS A 418 -9.87 -23.80 12.02
C HIS A 418 -11.29 -23.74 11.40
N CYS A 419 -12.11 -24.77 11.63
CA CYS A 419 -13.50 -24.83 11.14
C CYS A 419 -14.40 -23.77 11.77
N GLU A 420 -14.20 -23.43 13.05
CA GLU A 420 -14.97 -22.38 13.74
C GLU A 420 -14.68 -21.00 13.15
N ARG A 421 -13.39 -20.70 12.93
CA ARG A 421 -12.92 -19.46 12.29
C ARG A 421 -13.51 -19.30 10.90
N LEU A 422 -13.38 -20.34 10.08
CA LEU A 422 -13.90 -20.35 8.71
C LEU A 422 -15.43 -20.22 8.68
N LYS A 423 -16.18 -20.87 9.59
CA LYS A 423 -17.64 -20.73 9.68
C LYS A 423 -18.07 -19.28 9.96
N GLN A 424 -17.40 -18.61 10.90
CA GLN A 424 -17.67 -17.20 11.21
C GLN A 424 -17.33 -16.26 10.03
N TRP A 425 -16.17 -16.46 9.41
CA TRP A 425 -15.73 -15.63 8.28
C TRP A 425 -16.58 -15.82 7.02
N VAL A 426 -16.76 -17.06 6.56
CA VAL A 426 -17.47 -17.35 5.31
C VAL A 426 -18.95 -16.98 5.42
N SER A 427 -19.60 -17.20 6.56
CA SER A 427 -21.00 -16.78 6.76
C SER A 427 -21.16 -15.25 6.71
N MET A 428 -20.30 -14.49 7.38
CA MET A 428 -20.35 -13.02 7.31
C MET A 428 -19.98 -12.50 5.92
N ALA A 429 -19.00 -13.12 5.24
CA ALA A 429 -18.59 -12.75 3.89
C ALA A 429 -19.73 -12.95 2.87
N LEU A 430 -20.40 -14.11 2.90
CA LEU A 430 -21.55 -14.40 2.05
C LEU A 430 -22.73 -13.46 2.37
N GLY A 431 -23.01 -13.19 3.65
CA GLY A 431 -24.05 -12.24 4.05
C GLY A 431 -23.81 -10.82 3.50
N LEU A 432 -22.57 -10.33 3.58
CA LEU A 432 -22.18 -9.03 3.02
C LEU A 432 -22.28 -9.00 1.49
N LEU A 433 -21.86 -10.07 0.78
CA LEU A 433 -22.02 -10.17 -0.66
C LEU A 433 -23.50 -10.18 -1.09
N ILE A 434 -24.35 -10.93 -0.39
CA ILE A 434 -25.81 -10.97 -0.66
C ILE A 434 -26.43 -9.59 -0.48
N ILE A 435 -26.10 -8.87 0.61
CA ILE A 435 -26.56 -7.49 0.85
C ILE A 435 -26.10 -6.56 -0.28
N ALA A 436 -24.84 -6.65 -0.71
CA ALA A 436 -24.32 -5.82 -1.78
C ALA A 436 -24.98 -6.07 -3.13
N ILE A 437 -25.20 -7.34 -3.48
CA ILE A 437 -25.88 -7.77 -4.71
C ILE A 437 -27.32 -7.25 -4.71
N ILE A 438 -28.07 -7.45 -3.61
CA ILE A 438 -29.45 -6.95 -3.49
C ILE A 438 -29.48 -5.42 -3.65
N LEU A 439 -28.65 -4.68 -2.92
CA LEU A 439 -28.62 -3.21 -3.00
C LEU A 439 -28.24 -2.67 -4.39
N HIS A 440 -27.42 -3.41 -5.13
CA HIS A 440 -27.02 -3.02 -6.48
C HIS A 440 -28.10 -3.31 -7.53
N PHE A 441 -28.66 -4.53 -7.55
CA PHE A 441 -29.63 -4.96 -8.57
C PHE A 441 -31.07 -4.50 -8.29
N THR A 442 -31.33 -3.89 -7.13
CA THR A 442 -32.56 -3.13 -6.85
C THR A 442 -32.40 -1.63 -7.13
N ASP A 443 -31.26 -1.20 -7.68
CA ASP A 443 -30.84 0.20 -7.91
C ASP A 443 -30.87 1.13 -6.67
N ALA A 444 -31.11 0.58 -5.47
CA ALA A 444 -31.21 1.33 -4.22
C ALA A 444 -29.87 1.99 -3.81
N ILE A 445 -28.76 1.26 -3.95
CA ILE A 445 -27.39 1.78 -3.76
C ILE A 445 -26.45 1.08 -4.76
N PRO A 446 -26.05 1.74 -5.87
CA PRO A 446 -25.08 1.16 -6.81
C PRO A 446 -23.72 0.96 -6.14
N ILE A 447 -23.03 -0.12 -6.52
CA ILE A 447 -21.62 -0.33 -6.15
C ILE A 447 -20.81 0.78 -6.82
N ASN A 448 -20.15 1.61 -6.01
CA ASN A 448 -19.45 2.80 -6.45
C ASN A 448 -18.27 3.11 -5.52
N LYS A 449 -17.03 2.95 -6.02
CA LYS A 449 -15.78 3.27 -5.30
C LYS A 449 -15.72 4.73 -4.89
N GLN A 450 -16.05 5.64 -5.82
CA GLN A 450 -15.80 7.08 -5.73
C GLN A 450 -16.59 7.73 -4.57
N LEU A 451 -17.81 7.25 -4.32
CA LEU A 451 -18.65 7.62 -3.16
C LEU A 451 -18.33 6.79 -1.90
N TYR A 452 -17.54 5.72 -2.04
CA TYR A 452 -17.38 4.63 -1.09
C TYR A 452 -18.73 4.10 -0.59
N SER A 453 -19.61 3.73 -1.53
CA SER A 453 -21.03 3.42 -1.26
C SER A 453 -21.19 2.20 -0.34
N PHE A 454 -22.28 2.14 0.44
CA PHE A 454 -22.49 1.04 1.39
C PHE A 454 -22.54 -0.34 0.72
N SER A 455 -23.11 -0.46 -0.48
CA SER A 455 -23.07 -1.69 -1.27
C SER A 455 -21.65 -2.03 -1.74
N TYR A 456 -20.82 -1.04 -2.10
CA TYR A 456 -19.40 -1.24 -2.37
C TYR A 456 -18.60 -1.67 -1.13
N VAL A 457 -18.90 -1.12 0.05
CA VAL A 457 -18.33 -1.58 1.34
C VAL A 457 -18.65 -3.06 1.57
N CYS A 458 -19.92 -3.44 1.46
CA CYS A 458 -20.37 -4.82 1.66
C CYS A 458 -19.77 -5.77 0.60
N PHE A 459 -19.72 -5.35 -0.67
CA PHE A 459 -19.16 -6.16 -1.76
C PHE A 459 -17.67 -6.44 -1.53
N THR A 460 -16.89 -5.39 -1.28
CA THR A 460 -15.43 -5.50 -1.16
C THR A 460 -14.99 -6.12 0.15
N ALA A 461 -15.69 -5.88 1.26
CA ALA A 461 -15.41 -6.56 2.54
C ALA A 461 -15.83 -8.04 2.51
N GLY A 462 -16.91 -8.38 1.79
CA GLY A 462 -17.30 -9.77 1.54
C GLY A 462 -16.28 -10.51 0.67
N ALA A 463 -15.84 -9.90 -0.43
CA ALA A 463 -14.77 -10.43 -1.28
C ALA A 463 -13.45 -10.59 -0.51
N ALA A 464 -13.04 -9.58 0.27
CA ALA A 464 -11.86 -9.66 1.15
C ALA A 464 -11.98 -10.83 2.14
N GLY A 465 -13.17 -11.06 2.70
CA GLY A 465 -13.46 -12.15 3.61
C GLY A 465 -13.31 -13.55 2.98
N ILE A 466 -13.79 -13.74 1.75
CA ILE A 466 -13.58 -14.99 0.99
C ILE A 466 -12.10 -15.18 0.68
N VAL A 467 -11.43 -14.16 0.13
CA VAL A 467 -10.01 -14.24 -0.23
C VAL A 467 -9.15 -14.54 1.00
N PHE A 468 -9.37 -13.86 2.13
CA PHE A 468 -8.68 -14.11 3.39
C PHE A 468 -8.92 -15.53 3.91
N SER A 469 -10.15 -16.04 3.80
CA SER A 469 -10.48 -17.43 4.18
C SER A 469 -9.76 -18.45 3.27
N GLY A 470 -9.62 -18.16 1.97
CA GLY A 470 -8.84 -18.97 1.03
C GLY A 470 -7.36 -19.02 1.38
N PHE A 471 -6.72 -17.86 1.60
CA PHE A 471 -5.32 -17.81 2.06
C PHE A 471 -5.12 -18.49 3.42
N TYR A 472 -6.10 -18.42 4.32
CA TYR A 472 -6.06 -19.13 5.60
C TYR A 472 -6.08 -20.66 5.42
N ILE A 473 -6.92 -21.19 4.53
CA ILE A 473 -6.95 -22.62 4.19
C ILE A 473 -5.61 -23.04 3.59
N LEU A 474 -5.13 -22.31 2.58
CA LEU A 474 -3.89 -22.65 1.87
C LEU A 474 -2.66 -22.62 2.80
N ILE A 475 -2.47 -21.56 3.58
CA ILE A 475 -1.26 -21.33 4.37
C ILE A 475 -1.36 -21.95 5.77
N ASP A 476 -2.42 -21.64 6.52
CA ASP A 476 -2.54 -21.97 7.95
C ASP A 476 -3.32 -23.29 8.22
N VAL A 477 -3.92 -23.93 7.21
CA VAL A 477 -4.56 -25.27 7.33
C VAL A 477 -3.80 -26.35 6.54
N TRP A 478 -3.57 -26.15 5.24
CA TRP A 478 -2.87 -27.11 4.37
C TRP A 478 -1.35 -26.96 4.38
N GLY A 479 -0.81 -25.90 4.99
CA GLY A 479 0.63 -25.70 5.12
C GLY A 479 1.36 -25.35 3.82
N TRP A 480 0.66 -24.99 2.75
CA TRP A 480 1.22 -24.61 1.44
C TRP A 480 1.86 -23.21 1.48
N ARG A 481 2.79 -22.99 2.40
CA ARG A 481 3.38 -21.68 2.68
C ARG A 481 4.41 -21.26 1.63
N THR A 482 5.17 -22.20 1.09
CA THR A 482 6.26 -21.96 0.13
C THR A 482 5.90 -21.09 -1.08
N PRO A 483 4.80 -21.32 -1.84
CA PRO A 483 4.42 -20.46 -2.97
C PRO A 483 4.02 -19.04 -2.56
N PHE A 484 3.64 -18.80 -1.29
CA PHE A 484 3.20 -17.48 -0.82
C PHE A 484 4.27 -16.71 -0.05
N LEU A 485 5.50 -17.24 0.08
CA LEU A 485 6.59 -16.55 0.79
C LEU A 485 6.91 -15.17 0.20
N PHE A 486 6.83 -15.00 -1.12
CA PHE A 486 7.05 -13.68 -1.74
C PHE A 486 5.96 -12.65 -1.33
N LEU A 487 4.69 -13.09 -1.23
CA LEU A 487 3.61 -12.27 -0.69
C LEU A 487 3.83 -11.97 0.79
N GLU A 488 4.27 -12.95 1.60
CA GLU A 488 4.63 -12.69 2.99
C GLU A 488 5.75 -11.65 3.10
N TRP A 489 6.80 -11.71 2.27
CA TRP A 489 7.91 -10.75 2.30
C TRP A 489 7.44 -9.34 1.92
N ILE A 490 6.76 -9.19 0.77
CA ILE A 490 6.18 -7.91 0.32
C ILE A 490 5.23 -7.36 1.38
N GLY A 491 4.33 -8.22 1.88
CA GLY A 491 3.39 -7.87 2.94
C GLY A 491 4.08 -7.40 4.21
N MET A 492 5.09 -8.13 4.69
CA MET A 492 5.86 -7.77 5.88
C MET A 492 6.47 -6.37 5.78
N ASN A 493 6.85 -5.93 4.58
CA ASN A 493 7.41 -4.61 4.26
C ASN A 493 6.45 -3.67 3.50
N ALA A 494 5.14 -3.93 3.52
CA ALA A 494 4.17 -3.29 2.61
C ALA A 494 4.16 -1.75 2.59
N MET A 495 4.53 -1.05 3.68
CA MET A 495 4.56 0.42 3.68
C MET A 495 5.72 0.95 2.82
N LEU A 496 6.84 0.22 2.77
CA LEU A 496 8.01 0.56 1.96
C LEU A 496 7.71 0.39 0.48
N VAL A 497 7.13 -0.75 0.12
CA VAL A 497 6.74 -1.05 -1.26
C VAL A 497 5.63 -0.11 -1.73
N PHE A 498 4.66 0.24 -0.87
CA PHE A 498 3.66 1.26 -1.17
C PHE A 498 4.31 2.62 -1.47
N VAL A 499 5.13 3.15 -0.55
CA VAL A 499 5.70 4.51 -0.68
C VAL A 499 6.69 4.63 -1.83
N LEU A 500 7.50 3.60 -2.11
CA LEU A 500 8.50 3.66 -3.19
C LEU A 500 7.92 3.26 -4.56
N GLY A 501 6.92 2.38 -4.58
CA GLY A 501 6.21 1.94 -5.79
C GLY A 501 5.22 3.00 -6.28
N ALA A 502 4.21 3.35 -5.47
CA ALA A 502 3.12 4.29 -5.85
C ALA A 502 3.57 5.77 -5.97
N GLN A 503 4.87 6.03 -6.02
CA GLN A 503 5.49 7.32 -6.30
C GLN A 503 6.44 7.28 -7.49
N GLY A 504 6.61 6.10 -8.11
CA GLY A 504 7.55 5.90 -9.21
C GLY A 504 9.00 6.23 -8.85
N ILE A 505 9.39 6.34 -7.58
CA ILE A 505 10.73 6.82 -7.18
C ILE A 505 11.82 5.93 -7.78
N LEU A 506 11.59 4.62 -7.78
CA LEU A 506 12.47 3.67 -8.44
C LEU A 506 12.35 3.72 -9.97
N ALA A 507 11.12 3.81 -10.50
CA ALA A 507 10.89 3.86 -11.95
C ALA A 507 11.56 5.10 -12.58
N GLY A 508 11.45 6.27 -11.94
CA GLY A 508 12.17 7.50 -12.29
C GLY A 508 13.68 7.37 -12.16
N PHE A 509 14.19 6.75 -11.10
CA PHE A 509 15.63 6.47 -10.95
C PHE A 509 16.17 5.56 -12.08
N VAL A 510 15.40 4.56 -12.52
CA VAL A 510 15.76 3.69 -13.66
C VAL A 510 15.55 4.41 -15.00
N ASN A 511 14.51 5.24 -15.14
CA ASN A 511 14.24 6.05 -16.33
C ASN A 511 15.30 7.12 -16.59
N GLY A 512 15.93 7.66 -15.54
CA GLY A 512 17.07 8.58 -15.65
C GLY A 512 18.26 7.99 -16.41
N TRP A 513 18.33 6.66 -16.56
CA TRP A 513 19.24 6.00 -17.49
C TRP A 513 18.57 5.84 -18.86
N TYR A 514 18.93 6.68 -19.82
CA TYR A 514 18.44 6.64 -21.20
C TYR A 514 19.57 6.34 -22.20
N TYR A 515 19.23 5.69 -23.31
CA TYR A 515 20.21 5.34 -24.34
C TYR A 515 20.13 6.29 -25.54
N LYS A 516 21.15 7.15 -25.65
CA LYS A 516 21.36 8.23 -26.65
C LYS A 516 20.38 9.40 -26.60
N ASN A 517 19.11 9.18 -26.34
CA ASN A 517 18.06 10.20 -26.36
C ASN A 517 17.09 10.00 -25.17
N PRO A 518 16.64 11.04 -24.44
CA PRO A 518 15.81 10.89 -23.24
C PRO A 518 14.53 10.07 -23.43
N ASP A 519 13.89 10.18 -24.61
CA ASP A 519 12.68 9.42 -24.97
C ASP A 519 12.89 7.87 -24.94
N ASN A 520 14.14 7.42 -25.00
CA ASN A 520 14.54 6.02 -25.00
C ASN A 520 15.17 5.64 -23.66
N THR A 521 14.36 5.72 -22.58
CA THR A 521 14.74 5.27 -21.23
C THR A 521 15.02 3.77 -21.19
N LEU A 522 15.78 3.32 -20.19
CA LEU A 522 16.05 1.89 -19.98
C LEU A 522 14.76 1.08 -19.78
N VAL A 523 13.75 1.63 -19.10
CA VAL A 523 12.44 0.99 -18.94
C VAL A 523 11.75 0.84 -20.29
N ASN A 524 11.62 1.93 -21.07
CA ASN A 524 11.00 1.91 -22.40
C ASN A 524 11.73 0.93 -23.34
N TRP A 525 13.06 0.90 -23.28
CA TRP A 525 13.87 -0.04 -24.06
C TRP A 525 13.59 -1.50 -23.68
N ILE A 526 13.61 -1.85 -22.39
CA ILE A 526 13.31 -3.21 -21.90
C ILE A 526 11.87 -3.61 -22.25
N GLN A 527 10.89 -2.76 -21.93
CA GLN A 527 9.47 -3.02 -22.19
C GLN A 527 9.23 -3.24 -23.70
N THR A 528 9.81 -2.40 -24.56
CA THR A 528 9.71 -2.54 -26.01
C THR A 528 10.40 -3.81 -26.52
N HIS A 529 11.68 -4.02 -26.23
CA HIS A 529 12.48 -5.06 -26.88
C HIS A 529 12.30 -6.46 -26.27
N VAL A 530 12.16 -6.55 -24.95
CA VAL A 530 12.08 -7.83 -24.22
C VAL A 530 10.64 -8.33 -24.10
N PHE A 531 9.65 -7.43 -24.00
CA PHE A 531 8.26 -7.82 -23.76
C PHE A 531 7.33 -7.54 -24.95
N ILE A 532 7.26 -6.32 -25.47
CA ILE A 532 6.30 -5.97 -26.54
C ILE A 532 6.68 -6.65 -27.87
N ASN A 533 7.94 -6.56 -28.30
CA ASN A 533 8.40 -7.12 -29.57
C ASN A 533 8.40 -8.66 -29.58
N VAL A 534 8.75 -9.31 -28.45
CA VAL A 534 8.73 -10.77 -28.32
C VAL A 534 7.31 -11.32 -28.41
N TRP A 535 6.34 -10.66 -27.77
CA TRP A 535 4.94 -11.11 -27.73
C TRP A 535 4.02 -10.45 -28.78
N ASN A 536 4.59 -9.63 -29.67
CA ASN A 536 3.90 -8.91 -30.75
C ASN A 536 2.62 -8.17 -30.31
N SER A 537 2.59 -7.68 -29.08
CA SER A 537 1.39 -7.11 -28.46
C SER A 537 1.73 -6.14 -27.33
N GLN A 538 1.38 -4.87 -27.50
CA GLN A 538 1.65 -3.81 -26.51
C GLN A 538 0.97 -4.08 -25.16
N ARG A 539 -0.28 -4.58 -25.20
CA ARG A 539 -1.06 -4.89 -23.98
C ARG A 539 -0.45 -6.05 -23.20
N LEU A 540 -0.12 -7.15 -23.89
CA LEU A 540 0.49 -8.31 -23.25
C LEU A 540 1.91 -8.00 -22.79
N GLY A 541 2.72 -7.32 -23.60
CA GLY A 541 4.07 -6.92 -23.24
C GLY A 541 4.13 -6.05 -21.98
N THR A 542 3.22 -5.08 -21.86
CA THR A 542 3.11 -4.25 -20.64
C THR A 542 2.71 -5.09 -19.42
N LEU A 543 1.69 -5.94 -19.55
CA LEU A 543 1.26 -6.82 -18.45
C LEU A 543 2.38 -7.78 -17.98
N LEU A 544 3.13 -8.36 -18.91
CA LEU A 544 4.25 -9.25 -18.61
C LEU A 544 5.45 -8.50 -18.02
N TYR A 545 5.70 -7.26 -18.43
CA TYR A 545 6.70 -6.39 -17.80
C TYR A 545 6.36 -6.14 -16.32
N VAL A 546 5.15 -5.71 -16.00
CA VAL A 546 4.71 -5.44 -14.61
C VAL A 546 4.82 -6.71 -13.73
N ILE A 547 4.47 -7.88 -14.27
CA ILE A 547 4.54 -9.17 -13.55
C ILE A 547 5.99 -9.63 -13.33
N PHE A 548 6.82 -9.66 -14.38
CA PHE A 548 8.15 -10.28 -14.34
C PHE A 548 9.30 -9.32 -14.00
N ALA A 549 9.17 -8.03 -14.28
CA ALA A 549 10.11 -7.02 -13.81
C ALA A 549 9.70 -6.52 -12.42
N GLU A 550 8.57 -5.83 -12.29
CA GLU A 550 8.29 -4.99 -11.12
C GLU A 550 7.82 -5.78 -9.89
N ILE A 551 6.82 -6.65 -10.05
CA ILE A 551 6.30 -7.48 -8.95
C ILE A 551 7.38 -8.45 -8.45
N THR A 552 8.18 -9.01 -9.36
CA THR A 552 9.30 -9.89 -9.01
C THR A 552 10.46 -9.11 -8.37
N PHE A 553 10.80 -7.92 -8.87
CA PHE A 553 11.78 -7.03 -8.24
C PHE A 553 11.38 -6.69 -6.79
N TRP A 554 10.12 -6.29 -6.56
CA TRP A 554 9.65 -5.98 -5.21
C TRP A 554 9.60 -7.21 -4.30
N GLY A 555 9.33 -8.39 -4.85
CA GLY A 555 9.50 -9.67 -4.15
C GLY A 555 10.93 -9.93 -3.71
N VAL A 556 11.92 -9.71 -4.59
CA VAL A 556 13.36 -9.86 -4.31
C VAL A 556 13.82 -8.83 -3.27
N VAL A 557 13.49 -7.54 -3.43
CA VAL A 557 13.85 -6.48 -2.48
C VAL A 557 13.23 -6.75 -1.10
N ALA A 558 11.96 -7.12 -1.04
CA ALA A 558 11.30 -7.44 0.22
C ALA A 558 11.90 -8.70 0.88
N GLY A 559 12.32 -9.70 0.09
CA GLY A 559 13.06 -10.88 0.55
C GLY A 559 14.44 -10.56 1.10
N ILE A 560 15.19 -9.65 0.46
CA ILE A 560 16.48 -9.15 0.95
C ILE A 560 16.29 -8.40 2.27
N LEU A 561 15.33 -7.47 2.35
CA LEU A 561 14.99 -6.77 3.59
C LEU A 561 14.57 -7.73 4.71
N HIS A 562 13.78 -8.77 4.39
CA HIS A 562 13.42 -9.83 5.33
C HIS A 562 14.63 -10.61 5.84
N LYS A 563 15.56 -11.02 4.96
CA LYS A 563 16.83 -11.69 5.30
C LYS A 563 17.74 -10.82 6.18
N LEU A 564 17.76 -9.51 5.95
CA LEU A 564 18.46 -8.53 6.78
C LEU A 564 17.72 -8.15 8.08
N GLY A 565 16.50 -8.67 8.30
CA GLY A 565 15.69 -8.35 9.47
C GLY A 565 15.11 -6.92 9.48
N ILE A 566 15.16 -6.21 8.36
CA ILE A 566 14.73 -4.82 8.20
C ILE A 566 13.22 -4.79 7.90
N TYR A 567 12.47 -4.05 8.73
CA TYR A 567 11.03 -3.83 8.56
C TYR A 567 10.68 -2.37 8.77
N TRP A 568 10.38 -1.62 7.71
CA TRP A 568 9.95 -0.23 7.86
C TRP A 568 8.52 -0.17 8.41
N LYS A 569 8.35 0.60 9.48
CA LYS A 569 7.08 0.81 10.19
C LYS A 569 6.89 2.30 10.45
N LEU A 570 5.83 2.87 9.88
CA LEU A 570 5.28 4.15 10.31
C LEU A 570 4.45 3.91 11.57
#